data_AF-A0A3D5BL19-F1
#
_entry.id   AF-A0A3D5BL19-F1
#
_cell.length_a   1.000
_cell.length_b   1.000
_cell.length_c   1.000
_cell.angle_alpha   90.00
_cell.angle_beta   90.00
_cell.angle_gamma   90.00
#
_symmetry.space_group_name_H-M   'P 1'
#
loop_
_entity.id
_entity.type
_entity.pdbx_description
1 polymer ?
#
loop_
_entity_poly.entity_id
_entity_poly.type
_entity_poly.pdbx_seq_one_letter_code
_entity_poly.pdbx_strand_id
1 'polypeptide(L)'
;MVNPLSNQVKAKNLSEQIDRRLSLLQGKLNGDHSELVVPKSLTKLRLWEHPDYGIEKIGSPSSFVTSHQEHGRKIAKIAECLSLINKLAKRPKKPREQKLTEVIRQNNQLHESLQNTANQFVKYKTEIDRLNEEKLLLQSKVEGLVEQLKEKSEELLAARDEMISLRKALVVDGIAAHSNVTQVNFGKDNKER
;
A
#
# COMPACT_ATOMS: atom_id res chain seq x y z
N MET A 1 34.36 -8.58 -73.14
CA MET A 1 33.93 -7.18 -72.90
C MET A 1 32.62 -7.21 -72.15
N VAL A 2 32.57 -6.71 -70.91
CA VAL A 2 31.35 -6.68 -70.10
C VAL A 2 30.60 -5.39 -70.45
N ASN A 3 29.38 -5.49 -70.97
CA ASN A 3 28.63 -4.34 -71.48
C ASN A 3 28.19 -3.42 -70.31
N PRO A 4 28.76 -2.20 -70.15
CA PRO A 4 28.58 -1.39 -68.94
C PRO A 4 27.13 -0.92 -68.73
N LEU A 5 26.36 -0.73 -69.81
CA LEU A 5 24.93 -0.43 -69.72
C LEU A 5 24.13 -1.56 -69.05
N SER A 6 24.51 -2.83 -69.26
CA SER A 6 23.81 -3.98 -68.67
C SER A 6 24.02 -4.07 -67.16
N ASN A 7 25.21 -3.69 -66.67
CA ASN A 7 25.52 -3.73 -65.24
C ASN A 7 24.83 -2.60 -64.47
N GLN A 8 24.73 -1.41 -65.05
CA GLN A 8 24.00 -0.30 -64.42
C GLN A 8 22.50 -0.62 -64.29
N VAL A 9 21.90 -1.24 -65.32
CA VAL A 9 20.49 -1.66 -65.27
C VAL A 9 20.28 -2.71 -64.18
N LYS A 10 21.18 -3.69 -64.05
CA LYS A 10 21.13 -4.70 -62.97
C LYS A 10 21.25 -4.09 -61.58
N ALA A 11 22.15 -3.12 -61.39
CA ALA A 11 22.33 -2.43 -60.11
C ALA A 11 21.11 -1.59 -59.72
N LYS A 12 20.49 -0.91 -60.69
CA LYS A 12 19.23 -0.18 -60.49
C LYS A 12 18.10 -1.13 -60.09
N ASN A 13 17.91 -2.23 -60.81
CA ASN A 13 16.88 -3.22 -60.46
C ASN A 13 17.12 -3.80 -59.06
N LEU A 14 18.36 -4.14 -58.69
CA LEU A 14 18.69 -4.59 -57.34
C LEU A 14 18.31 -3.55 -56.27
N SER A 15 18.65 -2.28 -56.49
CA SER A 15 18.31 -1.19 -55.58
C SER A 15 16.80 -1.07 -55.39
N GLU A 16 16.05 -1.07 -56.49
CA GLU A 16 14.58 -1.03 -56.49
C GLU A 16 13.99 -2.23 -55.75
N GLN A 17 14.53 -3.42 -55.97
CA GLN A 17 14.09 -4.65 -55.29
C GLN A 17 14.35 -4.64 -53.79
N ILE A 18 15.43 -3.98 -53.34
CA ILE A 18 15.71 -3.77 -51.91
C ILE A 18 14.73 -2.74 -51.32
N ASP A 19 14.48 -1.64 -52.05
CA ASP A 19 13.58 -0.58 -51.60
C ASP A 19 12.13 -1.03 -51.52
N ARG A 20 11.66 -1.82 -52.49
CA ARG A 20 10.32 -2.44 -52.46
C ARG A 20 10.16 -3.35 -51.25
N ARG A 21 11.15 -4.22 -50.97
CA ARG A 21 11.15 -5.09 -49.79
C ARG A 21 11.12 -4.29 -48.49
N LEU A 22 11.95 -3.25 -48.37
CA LEU A 22 11.98 -2.41 -47.18
C LEU A 22 10.63 -1.72 -46.95
N SER A 23 10.06 -1.12 -48.00
CA SER A 23 8.77 -0.42 -47.94
C SER A 23 7.63 -1.37 -47.55
N LEU A 24 7.60 -2.57 -48.14
CA LEU A 24 6.59 -3.60 -47.85
C LEU A 24 6.64 -4.07 -46.39
N LEU A 25 7.85 -4.27 -45.85
CA LEU A 25 8.03 -4.67 -44.44
C LEU A 25 7.66 -3.55 -43.47
N GLN A 26 7.95 -2.30 -43.82
CA GLN A 26 7.54 -1.14 -43.03
C GLN A 26 6.01 -0.98 -43.04
N GLY A 27 5.37 -1.08 -44.21
CA GLY A 27 3.91 -1.09 -44.33
C GLY A 27 3.26 -2.22 -43.54
N LYS A 28 3.86 -3.42 -43.54
CA LYS A 28 3.39 -4.52 -42.70
C LYS A 28 3.48 -4.22 -41.20
N LEU A 29 4.54 -3.57 -40.74
CA LEU A 29 4.67 -3.14 -39.34
C LEU A 29 3.65 -2.06 -38.96
N ASN A 30 3.27 -1.21 -39.92
CA ASN A 30 2.27 -0.17 -39.74
C ASN A 30 0.82 -0.68 -39.83
N GLY A 31 0.60 -1.89 -40.35
CA GLY A 31 -0.71 -2.55 -40.43
C GLY A 31 -1.29 -2.70 -41.84
N ASP A 32 -0.67 -2.08 -42.85
CA ASP A 32 -1.17 -2.02 -44.24
C ASP A 32 -1.25 -3.40 -44.92
N HIS A 33 -0.43 -4.35 -44.47
CA HIS A 33 -0.33 -5.70 -45.02
C HIS A 33 -0.46 -6.78 -43.94
N SER A 34 -1.49 -6.68 -43.11
CA SER A 34 -1.70 -7.57 -41.95
C SER A 34 -1.73 -9.06 -42.35
N GLU A 35 -2.38 -9.41 -43.45
CA GLU A 35 -2.53 -10.80 -43.92
C GLU A 35 -1.30 -11.37 -44.65
N LEU A 36 -0.37 -10.52 -45.08
CA LEU A 36 0.78 -10.94 -45.89
C LEU A 36 1.73 -11.86 -45.12
N VAL A 37 1.97 -13.08 -45.60
CA VAL A 37 2.93 -14.00 -44.97
C VAL A 37 4.35 -13.66 -45.41
N VAL A 38 5.11 -13.05 -44.51
CA VAL A 38 6.48 -12.62 -44.79
C VAL A 38 7.51 -13.69 -44.38
N PRO A 39 8.57 -13.90 -45.17
CA PRO A 39 9.67 -14.79 -44.81
C PRO A 39 10.37 -14.42 -43.49
N LYS A 40 10.76 -15.43 -42.70
CA LYS A 40 11.34 -15.22 -41.36
C LYS A 40 12.80 -14.78 -41.33
N SER A 41 13.53 -14.83 -42.44
CA SER A 41 14.96 -14.53 -42.49
C SER A 41 15.37 -13.82 -43.78
N LEU A 42 16.48 -13.08 -43.74
CA LEU A 42 17.03 -12.38 -44.91
C LEU A 42 17.28 -13.32 -46.09
N THR A 43 17.82 -14.51 -45.83
CA THR A 43 18.08 -15.52 -46.88
C THR A 43 16.80 -15.93 -47.59
N LYS A 44 15.71 -16.14 -46.83
CA LYS A 44 14.41 -16.48 -47.43
C LYS A 44 13.80 -15.28 -48.12
N LEU A 45 13.93 -14.08 -47.56
CA LEU A 45 13.43 -12.84 -48.16
C LEU A 45 14.14 -12.49 -49.49
N ARG A 46 15.43 -12.80 -49.61
CA ARG A 46 16.21 -12.64 -50.84
C ARG A 46 15.64 -13.48 -51.98
N LEU A 47 15.25 -14.71 -51.68
CA LEU A 47 14.73 -15.69 -52.62
C LEU A 47 13.21 -15.59 -52.82
N TRP A 48 12.55 -14.77 -52.02
CA TRP A 48 11.10 -14.63 -52.04
C TRP A 48 10.66 -13.80 -53.24
N GLU A 49 9.63 -14.31 -53.91
CA GLU A 49 8.97 -13.71 -55.06
C GLU A 49 7.51 -13.47 -54.68
N HIS A 50 7.01 -12.28 -55.00
CA HIS A 50 5.60 -11.92 -54.79
C HIS A 50 5.14 -10.99 -55.91
N PRO A 51 4.44 -11.52 -56.94
CA PRO A 51 4.02 -10.77 -58.11
C PRO A 51 3.19 -9.52 -57.76
N ASP A 52 2.25 -9.65 -56.83
CA ASP A 52 1.32 -8.55 -56.49
C ASP A 52 2.00 -7.30 -55.92
N TYR A 53 3.19 -7.47 -55.32
CA TYR A 53 3.99 -6.37 -54.77
C TYR A 53 5.25 -6.09 -55.62
N GLY A 54 5.34 -6.69 -56.82
CA GLY A 54 6.46 -6.53 -57.73
C GLY A 54 7.81 -6.96 -57.13
N ILE A 55 7.78 -7.96 -56.23
CA ILE A 55 8.97 -8.50 -55.57
C ILE A 55 9.52 -9.66 -56.40
N GLU A 56 10.74 -9.50 -56.90
CA GLU A 56 11.46 -10.50 -57.70
C GLU A 56 12.67 -11.03 -56.94
N LYS A 57 13.06 -12.28 -57.20
CA LYS A 57 14.21 -12.92 -56.56
C LYS A 57 15.52 -12.19 -56.85
N ILE A 58 16.31 -11.99 -55.78
CA ILE A 58 17.69 -11.51 -55.88
C ILE A 58 18.62 -12.73 -55.95
N GLY A 59 19.24 -12.94 -57.11
CA GLY A 59 20.02 -14.14 -57.38
C GLY A 59 21.33 -14.23 -56.58
N SER A 60 22.02 -13.09 -56.39
CA SER A 60 23.34 -13.05 -55.74
C SER A 60 23.21 -12.93 -54.22
N PRO A 61 23.74 -13.89 -53.44
CA PRO A 61 23.81 -13.78 -51.98
C PRO A 61 24.57 -12.54 -51.51
N SER A 62 25.73 -12.27 -52.11
CA SER A 62 26.63 -11.17 -51.72
C SER A 62 26.02 -9.79 -51.99
N SER A 63 25.05 -9.70 -52.89
CA SER A 63 24.31 -8.46 -53.18
C SER A 63 23.23 -8.14 -52.13
N PHE A 64 22.89 -9.09 -51.26
CA PHE A 64 21.84 -8.95 -50.24
C PHE A 64 22.39 -9.29 -48.83
N VAL A 65 23.47 -8.59 -48.45
CA VAL A 65 24.11 -8.67 -47.13
C VAL A 65 24.18 -7.30 -46.45
N THR A 66 24.20 -7.28 -45.12
CA THR A 66 24.26 -6.06 -44.32
C THR A 66 25.58 -5.30 -44.44
N SER A 67 26.66 -5.98 -44.85
CA SER A 67 27.99 -5.40 -45.07
C SER A 67 28.21 -4.81 -46.46
N HIS A 68 27.20 -4.82 -47.34
CA HIS A 68 27.35 -4.28 -48.69
C HIS A 68 27.53 -2.76 -48.65
N GLN A 69 28.48 -2.23 -49.43
CA GLN A 69 28.84 -0.80 -49.41
C GLN A 69 27.64 0.12 -49.75
N GLU A 70 26.89 -0.21 -50.80
CA GLU A 70 25.79 0.66 -51.27
C GLU A 70 24.44 0.43 -50.60
N HIS A 71 24.11 -0.82 -50.25
CA HIS A 71 22.77 -1.18 -49.77
C HIS A 71 22.75 -1.83 -48.39
N GLY A 72 23.92 -2.05 -47.77
CA GLY A 72 24.04 -2.72 -46.48
C GLY A 72 23.21 -2.06 -45.38
N ARG A 73 23.14 -0.73 -45.37
CA ARG A 73 22.28 0.05 -44.46
C ARG A 73 20.79 -0.27 -44.64
N LYS A 74 20.31 -0.38 -45.89
CA LYS A 74 18.91 -0.73 -46.18
C LYS A 74 18.62 -2.17 -45.78
N ILE A 75 19.54 -3.09 -46.04
CA ILE A 75 19.42 -4.51 -45.68
C ILE A 75 19.44 -4.70 -44.15
N ALA A 76 20.21 -3.89 -43.43
CA ALA A 76 20.18 -3.86 -41.96
C ALA A 76 18.80 -3.46 -41.44
N LYS A 77 18.19 -2.40 -42.00
CA LYS A 77 16.80 -2.00 -41.68
C LYS A 77 15.80 -3.12 -41.98
N ILE A 78 15.94 -3.80 -43.11
CA ILE A 78 15.12 -4.98 -43.45
C ILE A 78 15.26 -6.05 -42.35
N ALA A 79 16.48 -6.32 -41.88
CA ALA A 79 16.74 -7.30 -40.83
C ALA A 79 16.05 -6.92 -39.51
N GLU A 80 16.09 -5.63 -39.15
CA GLU A 80 15.39 -5.08 -37.99
C GLU A 80 13.87 -5.27 -38.11
N CYS A 81 13.29 -4.92 -39.27
CA CYS A 81 11.86 -5.10 -39.53
C CYS A 81 11.45 -6.58 -39.39
N LEU A 82 12.23 -7.51 -39.96
CA LEU A 82 11.98 -8.94 -39.81
C LEU A 82 12.07 -9.41 -38.35
N SER A 83 13.03 -8.88 -37.58
CA SER A 83 13.17 -9.20 -36.15
C SER A 83 11.94 -8.78 -35.37
N LEU A 84 11.41 -7.58 -35.63
CA LEU A 84 10.18 -7.08 -35.00
C LEU A 84 8.96 -7.92 -35.38
N ILE A 85 8.76 -8.17 -36.69
CA ILE A 85 7.67 -9.03 -37.18
C ILE A 85 7.72 -10.43 -36.53
N ASN A 86 8.92 -11.02 -36.46
CA ASN A 86 9.12 -12.33 -35.82
C ASN A 86 8.89 -12.30 -34.30
N LYS A 87 9.21 -11.20 -33.60
CA LYS A 87 8.92 -11.05 -32.17
C LYS A 87 7.42 -10.97 -31.93
N LEU A 88 6.69 -10.20 -32.73
CA LEU A 88 5.22 -10.09 -32.65
C LEU A 88 4.54 -11.42 -32.94
N ALA A 89 5.09 -12.23 -33.85
CA ALA A 89 4.56 -13.55 -34.17
C ALA A 89 4.85 -14.64 -33.11
N LYS A 90 5.74 -14.41 -32.15
CA LYS A 90 6.05 -15.41 -31.10
C LYS A 90 4.95 -15.39 -30.03
N ARG A 91 4.22 -16.51 -29.92
CA ARG A 91 3.34 -16.75 -28.77
C ARG A 91 4.15 -16.75 -27.46
N PRO A 92 3.62 -16.19 -26.36
CA PRO A 92 4.30 -16.26 -25.07
C PRO A 92 4.56 -17.74 -24.72
N LYS A 93 5.81 -18.06 -24.38
CA LYS A 93 6.16 -19.41 -23.93
C LYS A 93 5.39 -19.67 -22.63
N LYS A 94 4.64 -20.78 -22.56
CA LYS A 94 3.96 -21.22 -21.34
C LYS A 94 4.99 -21.27 -20.18
N PRO A 95 4.64 -20.81 -18.96
CA PRO A 95 5.53 -20.91 -17.83
C PRO A 95 5.91 -22.37 -17.58
N ARG A 96 7.17 -22.64 -17.25
CA ARG A 96 7.65 -23.97 -16.81
C ARG A 96 6.86 -24.34 -15.54
N GLU A 97 6.25 -25.52 -15.50
CA GLU A 97 5.34 -26.00 -14.45
C GLU A 97 5.86 -25.82 -13.02
N GLN A 98 7.18 -25.90 -12.81
CA GLN A 98 7.84 -25.66 -11.52
C GLN A 98 7.58 -24.26 -10.93
N LYS A 99 7.33 -23.24 -11.76
CA LYS A 99 6.98 -21.89 -11.28
C LYS A 99 5.52 -21.80 -10.84
N LEU A 100 4.64 -22.62 -11.42
CA LEU A 100 3.22 -22.58 -11.11
C LEU A 100 2.94 -23.23 -9.75
N THR A 101 3.59 -24.37 -9.46
CA THR A 101 3.46 -25.05 -8.17
C THR A 101 3.96 -24.19 -7.01
N GLU A 102 5.07 -23.48 -7.20
CA GLU A 102 5.60 -22.57 -6.18
C GLU A 102 4.68 -21.36 -5.93
N VAL A 103 4.10 -20.79 -6.99
CA VAL A 103 3.13 -19.69 -6.86
C VAL A 103 1.87 -20.15 -6.14
N ILE A 104 1.36 -21.36 -6.44
CA ILE A 104 0.20 -21.93 -5.74
C ILE A 104 0.51 -22.14 -4.26
N ARG A 105 1.69 -22.68 -3.94
CA ARG A 105 2.14 -22.88 -2.56
C ARG A 105 2.19 -21.56 -1.79
N GLN A 106 2.78 -20.52 -2.39
CA GLN A 106 2.85 -19.18 -1.79
C GLN A 106 1.47 -18.55 -1.59
N ASN A 107 0.56 -18.75 -2.55
CA ASN A 107 -0.80 -18.23 -2.46
C ASN A 107 -1.57 -18.89 -1.29
N ASN A 108 -1.46 -20.22 -1.15
CA ASN A 108 -2.07 -20.93 -0.04
C ASN A 108 -1.52 -20.48 1.32
N GLN A 109 -0.20 -20.30 1.43
CA GLN A 109 0.42 -19.79 2.67
C GLN A 109 -0.06 -18.37 3.02
N LEU A 110 -0.20 -17.49 2.02
CA LEU A 110 -0.74 -16.15 2.24
C LEU A 110 -2.21 -16.20 2.66
N HIS A 111 -2.99 -17.09 2.08
CA HIS A 111 -4.40 -17.26 2.44
C HIS A 111 -4.57 -17.72 3.88
N GLU A 112 -3.81 -18.74 4.30
CA GLU A 112 -3.78 -19.22 5.69
C GLU A 112 -3.34 -18.12 6.65
N SER A 113 -2.30 -17.36 6.30
CA SER A 113 -1.82 -16.24 7.11
C SER A 113 -2.90 -15.16 7.26
N LEU A 114 -3.58 -14.79 6.17
CA LEU A 114 -4.63 -13.78 6.19
C LEU A 114 -5.80 -14.21 7.06
N GLN A 115 -6.22 -15.48 6.95
CA GLN A 115 -7.30 -16.03 7.76
C GLN A 115 -6.92 -16.04 9.25
N ASN A 116 -5.69 -16.42 9.59
CA ASN A 116 -5.22 -16.40 10.97
C ASN A 116 -5.19 -14.97 11.53
N THR A 117 -4.66 -14.00 10.78
CA THR A 117 -4.65 -12.59 11.19
C THR A 117 -6.06 -12.03 11.36
N ALA A 118 -6.99 -12.35 10.47
CA ALA A 118 -8.39 -11.93 10.60
C ALA A 118 -9.03 -12.50 11.89
N ASN A 119 -8.80 -13.78 12.17
CA ASN A 119 -9.30 -14.41 13.40
C ASN A 119 -8.70 -13.79 14.67
N GLN A 120 -7.40 -13.45 14.65
CA GLN A 120 -6.74 -12.75 15.76
C GLN A 120 -7.30 -11.34 15.95
N PHE A 121 -7.54 -10.61 14.87
CA PHE A 121 -8.13 -9.28 14.92
C PHE A 121 -9.50 -9.30 15.60
N VAL A 122 -10.38 -10.24 15.22
CA VAL A 122 -11.69 -10.39 15.85
C VAL A 122 -11.56 -10.66 17.36
N LYS A 123 -10.65 -11.56 17.76
CA LYS A 123 -10.39 -11.85 19.18
C LYS A 123 -9.91 -10.62 19.96
N TYR A 124 -8.98 -9.87 19.40
CA TYR A 124 -8.49 -8.65 20.06
C TYR A 124 -9.55 -7.56 20.12
N LYS A 125 -10.38 -7.44 19.09
CA LYS A 125 -11.48 -6.49 19.08
C LYS A 125 -12.50 -6.81 20.18
N THR A 126 -12.90 -8.07 20.31
CA THR A 126 -13.82 -8.49 21.39
C THR A 126 -13.23 -8.27 22.78
N GLU A 127 -11.92 -8.49 22.95
CA GLU A 127 -11.26 -8.27 24.25
C GLU A 127 -11.16 -6.78 24.58
N ILE A 128 -10.87 -5.93 23.59
CA ILE A 128 -10.89 -4.47 23.78
C ILE A 128 -12.27 -3.98 24.20
N ASP A 129 -13.33 -4.49 23.56
CA ASP A 129 -14.70 -4.10 23.89
C ASP A 129 -15.07 -4.51 25.33
N ARG A 130 -14.72 -5.74 25.72
CA ARG A 130 -14.87 -6.23 27.10
C ARG A 130 -14.12 -5.37 28.12
N LEU A 131 -12.85 -5.04 27.86
CA LEU A 131 -12.04 -4.22 28.76
C LEU A 131 -12.57 -2.79 28.88
N ASN A 132 -13.16 -2.24 27.82
CA ASN A 132 -13.81 -0.93 27.86
C ASN A 132 -15.09 -0.95 28.72
N GLU A 133 -15.90 -2.00 28.61
CA GLU A 133 -17.06 -2.19 29.47
C GLU A 133 -16.67 -2.33 30.95
N GLU A 134 -15.64 -3.14 31.24
CA GLU A 134 -15.12 -3.29 32.60
C GLU A 134 -14.58 -1.96 33.15
N LYS A 135 -13.83 -1.21 32.34
CA LYS A 135 -13.34 0.12 32.71
C LYS A 135 -14.49 1.06 33.06
N LEU A 136 -15.56 1.08 32.26
CA LEU A 136 -16.73 1.93 32.51
C LEU A 136 -17.43 1.55 33.83
N LEU A 137 -17.58 0.25 34.09
CA LEU A 137 -18.18 -0.23 35.34
C LEU A 137 -17.33 0.16 36.56
N LEU A 138 -16.01 0.00 36.47
CA LEU A 138 -15.09 0.39 37.53
C LEU A 138 -15.10 1.91 37.77
N GLN A 139 -15.20 2.72 36.71
CA GLN A 139 -15.34 4.17 36.83
C GLN A 139 -16.62 4.55 37.58
N SER A 140 -17.75 3.98 37.20
CA SER A 140 -19.02 4.21 37.90
C SER A 140 -18.96 3.78 39.38
N LYS A 141 -18.28 2.66 39.67
CA LYS A 141 -18.07 2.22 41.05
C LYS A 141 -17.19 3.18 41.86
N VAL A 142 -16.12 3.72 41.25
CA VAL A 142 -15.25 4.71 41.90
C VAL A 142 -16.04 5.99 42.20
N GLU A 143 -16.82 6.49 41.25
CA GLU A 143 -17.68 7.66 41.45
C GLU A 143 -18.67 7.45 42.61
N GLY A 144 -19.33 6.29 42.66
CA GLY A 144 -20.24 5.96 43.75
C GLY A 144 -19.55 5.88 45.13
N LEU A 145 -18.33 5.36 45.19
CA LEU A 145 -17.54 5.33 46.43
C LEU A 145 -17.07 6.73 46.85
N VAL A 146 -16.73 7.60 45.89
CA VAL A 146 -16.37 9.00 46.17
C VAL A 146 -17.54 9.76 46.76
N GLU A 147 -18.76 9.56 46.23
CA GLU A 147 -19.95 10.21 46.76
C GLU A 147 -20.28 9.72 48.17
N GLN A 148 -20.21 8.41 48.42
CA GLN A 148 -20.38 7.87 49.78
C GLN A 148 -19.33 8.41 50.76
N LEU A 149 -18.08 8.54 50.32
CA LEU A 149 -17.02 9.11 51.15
C LEU A 149 -17.31 10.57 51.51
N LYS A 150 -17.83 11.34 50.55
CA LYS A 150 -18.22 12.73 50.74
C LYS A 150 -19.38 12.85 51.73
N GLU A 151 -20.44 12.06 51.55
CA GLU A 151 -21.59 12.00 52.46
C GLU A 151 -21.15 11.68 53.90
N LYS A 152 -20.31 10.64 54.07
CA LYS A 152 -19.77 10.29 55.40
C LYS A 152 -18.87 11.37 55.99
N SER A 153 -18.11 12.09 55.17
CA SER A 153 -17.33 13.22 55.64
C SER A 153 -18.22 14.38 56.13
N GLU A 154 -19.32 14.65 55.45
CA GLU A 154 -20.29 15.68 55.84
C GLU A 154 -21.03 15.30 57.13
N GLU A 155 -21.46 14.04 57.27
CA GLU A 155 -22.05 13.50 58.51
C GLU A 155 -21.09 13.65 59.70
N LEU A 156 -19.80 13.33 59.53
CA LEU A 156 -18.79 13.46 60.57
C LEU A 156 -18.55 14.92 60.99
N LEU A 157 -18.58 15.85 60.03
CA LEU A 157 -18.46 17.28 60.31
C LEU A 157 -19.67 17.78 61.11
N ALA A 158 -20.89 17.41 60.72
CA ALA A 158 -22.10 17.77 61.45
C ALA A 158 -22.08 17.22 62.90
N ALA A 159 -21.72 15.94 63.07
CA ALA A 159 -21.60 15.32 64.40
C ALA A 159 -20.51 15.99 65.26
N ARG A 160 -19.40 16.43 64.64
CA ARG A 160 -18.35 17.18 65.32
C ARG A 160 -18.86 18.54 65.81
N ASP A 161 -19.57 19.27 64.97
CA ASP A 161 -20.11 20.59 65.30
C ASP A 161 -21.18 20.51 66.40
N GLU A 162 -22.00 19.46 66.38
CA GLU A 162 -22.93 19.12 67.46
C GLU A 162 -22.20 18.85 68.77
N MET A 163 -21.16 17.99 68.76
CA MET A 163 -20.32 17.73 69.94
C MET A 163 -19.70 19.00 70.51
N ILE A 164 -19.21 19.90 69.66
CA ILE A 164 -18.65 21.19 70.11
C ILE A 164 -19.73 22.05 70.77
N SER A 165 -20.93 22.10 70.19
CA SER A 165 -22.06 22.86 70.73
C SER A 165 -22.51 22.32 72.09
N LEU A 166 -22.64 20.99 72.22
CA LEU A 166 -22.96 20.33 73.50
C LEU A 166 -21.89 20.57 74.56
N ARG A 167 -20.59 20.51 74.19
CA ARG A 167 -19.48 20.83 75.11
C ARG A 167 -19.55 22.28 75.59
N LYS A 168 -19.87 23.23 74.71
CA LYS A 168 -20.05 24.65 75.08
C LYS A 168 -21.21 24.83 76.07
N ALA A 169 -22.35 24.18 75.82
CA ALA A 169 -23.51 24.23 76.71
C ALA A 169 -23.19 23.69 78.11
N LEU A 170 -22.53 22.53 78.20
CA LEU A 170 -22.10 21.94 79.48
C LEU A 170 -21.18 22.86 80.29
N VAL A 171 -20.28 23.60 79.63
CA VAL A 171 -19.41 24.57 80.31
C VAL A 171 -20.22 25.73 80.90
N VAL A 172 -21.23 26.24 80.17
CA VAL A 172 -22.11 27.32 80.65
C VAL A 172 -22.93 26.85 81.85
N ASP A 173 -23.51 25.66 81.79
CA ASP A 173 -24.32 25.09 82.89
C ASP A 173 -23.45 24.78 84.13
N GLY A 174 -22.22 24.30 83.94
CA GLY A 174 -21.27 24.08 85.03
C GLY A 174 -20.82 25.37 85.72
N ILE A 175 -20.62 26.46 84.96
CA ILE A 175 -20.32 27.78 85.53
C ILE A 175 -21.52 28.33 86.31
N ALA A 176 -22.74 28.15 85.81
CA ALA A 176 -23.97 28.56 86.50
C ALA A 176 -24.18 27.78 87.82
N ALA A 177 -23.88 26.49 87.85
CA ALA A 177 -23.99 25.64 89.04
C ALA A 177 -22.98 25.98 90.14
N HIS A 178 -21.79 26.50 89.79
CA HIS A 178 -20.75 26.90 90.74
C HIS A 178 -20.83 28.38 91.18
N SER A 179 -21.81 29.14 90.68
CA SER A 179 -21.99 30.58 90.95
C SER A 179 -22.74 30.91 92.27
N ASN A 180 -22.81 29.98 93.24
CA ASN A 180 -23.27 30.28 94.60
C ASN A 180 -22.08 30.34 95.57
N VAL A 181 -21.15 31.27 95.34
CA VAL A 181 -20.17 31.63 96.35
C VAL A 181 -20.76 32.74 97.21
N THR A 182 -21.23 32.38 98.40
CA THR A 182 -21.57 33.32 99.46
C THR A 182 -20.34 34.19 99.75
N GLN A 183 -20.37 35.48 99.37
CA GLN A 183 -19.41 36.45 99.88
C GLN A 183 -19.64 36.60 101.38
N VAL A 184 -18.77 36.01 102.19
CA VAL A 184 -18.73 36.25 103.63
C VAL A 184 -18.06 37.62 103.84
N ASN A 185 -18.87 38.66 104.05
CA ASN A 185 -18.39 39.96 104.49
C ASN A 185 -17.94 39.86 105.96
N PHE A 186 -16.63 39.76 106.20
CA PHE A 186 -16.08 40.03 107.52
C PHE A 186 -16.09 41.55 107.74
N GLY A 187 -17.13 42.04 108.41
CA GLY A 187 -17.20 43.41 108.88
C GLY A 187 -16.05 43.69 109.86
N LYS A 188 -15.00 44.33 109.36
CA LYS A 188 -14.12 45.17 110.16
C LYS A 188 -14.58 46.60 109.95
N ASP A 189 -14.67 47.31 111.07
CA ASP A 189 -14.79 48.76 111.26
C ASP A 189 -16.05 49.09 112.08
N ASN A 190 -16.05 49.99 113.05
CA ASN A 190 -15.01 50.68 113.79
C ASN A 190 -15.75 51.34 114.97
N LYS A 191 -15.04 51.59 116.05
CA LYS A 191 -15.54 52.32 117.22
C LYS A 191 -16.13 53.67 116.85
N GLU A 192 -17.31 53.99 117.37
CA GLU A 192 -17.68 55.37 117.70
C GLU A 192 -18.30 55.44 119.11
N ARG A 193 -17.60 56.21 119.95
CA ARG A 193 -17.99 56.96 121.16
C ARG A 193 -18.85 56.28 122.23
#